data_AF-A0A9D1RLV1-F1
#
_entry.id   AF-A0A9D1RLV1-F1
#
_cell.length_a   1.000
_cell.length_b   1.000
_cell.length_c   1.000
_cell.angle_alpha   90.00
_cell.angle_beta   90.00
_cell.angle_gamma   90.00
#
_symmetry.space_group_name_H-M   'P 1'
#
loop_
_entity.id
_entity.type
_entity.pdbx_description
1 polymer ?
#
loop_
_entity_poly.entity_id
_entity_poly.type
_entity_poly.pdbx_seq_one_letter_code
_entity_poly.pdbx_strand_id
1 'polypeptide(L)'
;MATSADTSADTSQNVDELIEKVKARVAELLDTDIASLDEDEELMDQGLDSVRLVEIVSLVRAEGFQADFADLAEDSSLSAWRELLADLAS
;
A
#
# COMPACT_ATOMS: atom_id res chain seq x y z
N MET A 1 21.14 -0.96 28.92
CA MET A 1 21.76 -1.36 27.63
C MET A 1 20.96 -2.56 27.12
N ALA A 2 20.63 -2.59 25.82
CA ALA A 2 19.56 -3.34 25.10
C ALA A 2 18.33 -2.43 24.85
N THR A 3 17.82 -2.19 23.64
CA THR A 3 18.10 -2.67 22.27
C THR A 3 17.74 -1.51 21.33
N SER A 4 18.63 -1.10 20.43
CA SER A 4 18.38 -0.04 19.43
C SER A 4 18.57 -0.56 17.99
N ALA A 5 18.29 -1.85 17.78
CA ALA A 5 18.49 -2.52 16.49
C ALA A 5 17.18 -3.05 15.88
N ASP A 6 16.02 -2.73 16.46
CA ASP A 6 14.74 -3.36 16.10
C ASP A 6 13.89 -2.53 15.13
N THR A 7 14.09 -1.20 15.08
CA THR A 7 13.24 -0.29 14.29
C THR A 7 13.30 -0.56 12.79
N SER A 8 14.44 -0.94 12.23
CA SER A 8 14.56 -1.19 10.79
C SER A 8 13.82 -2.45 10.32
N ALA A 9 13.69 -3.46 11.19
CA ALA A 9 12.91 -4.66 10.88
C ALA A 9 11.40 -4.41 11.07
N ASP A 10 11.04 -3.66 12.10
CA ASP A 10 9.67 -3.27 12.42
C ASP A 10 9.04 -2.46 11.27
N THR A 11 9.79 -1.50 10.70
CA THR A 11 9.32 -0.70 9.55
C THR A 11 9.01 -1.54 8.32
N SER A 12 9.93 -2.39 7.87
CA SER A 12 9.70 -3.23 6.67
C SER A 12 8.54 -4.20 6.86
N GLN A 13 8.39 -4.77 8.07
CA GLN A 13 7.23 -5.60 8.39
C GLN A 13 5.92 -4.80 8.38
N ASN A 14 5.91 -3.56 8.90
CA ASN A 14 4.72 -2.73 8.93
C ASN A 14 4.26 -2.33 7.52
N VAL A 15 5.19 -2.02 6.62
CA VAL A 15 4.91 -1.75 5.21
C VAL A 15 4.31 -2.98 4.52
N ASP A 16 4.91 -4.16 4.73
CA ASP A 16 4.43 -5.41 4.13
C ASP A 16 3.01 -5.76 4.60
N GLU A 17 2.73 -5.63 5.90
CA GLU A 17 1.39 -5.83 6.46
C GLU A 17 0.38 -4.83 5.90
N LEU A 18 0.76 -3.57 5.72
CA LEU A 18 -0.08 -2.55 5.11
C LEU A 18 -0.37 -2.86 3.64
N ILE A 19 0.63 -3.29 2.85
CA ILE A 19 0.44 -3.66 1.45
C ILE A 19 -0.51 -4.85 1.32
N GLU A 20 -0.37 -5.87 2.15
CA GLU A 20 -1.29 -7.01 2.15
C GLU A 20 -2.73 -6.59 2.52
N LYS A 21 -2.90 -5.69 3.50
CA LYS A 21 -4.21 -5.10 3.84
C LYS A 21 -4.80 -4.33 2.65
N VAL A 22 -3.99 -3.51 1.99
CA VAL A 22 -4.40 -2.71 0.82
C VAL A 22 -4.78 -3.63 -0.34
N LYS A 23 -3.97 -4.64 -0.65
CA LYS A 23 -4.22 -5.63 -1.69
C LYS A 23 -5.52 -6.39 -1.43
N ALA A 24 -5.74 -6.87 -0.20
CA ALA A 24 -6.98 -7.51 0.19
C ALA A 24 -8.19 -6.57 -0.01
N ARG A 25 -8.05 -5.31 0.41
CA ARG A 25 -9.10 -4.30 0.27
C ARG A 25 -9.40 -3.99 -1.19
N VAL A 26 -8.38 -3.90 -2.05
CA VAL A 26 -8.55 -3.70 -3.49
C VAL A 26 -9.28 -4.88 -4.11
N ALA A 27 -8.91 -6.11 -3.76
CA ALA A 27 -9.59 -7.31 -4.26
C ALA A 27 -11.08 -7.33 -3.88
N GLU A 28 -11.41 -6.99 -2.63
CA GLU A 28 -12.80 -6.83 -2.17
C GLU A 28 -13.55 -5.76 -2.96
N LEU A 29 -12.91 -4.61 -3.24
CA LEU A 29 -13.52 -3.49 -3.96
C LEU A 29 -13.76 -3.80 -5.46
N LEU A 30 -12.95 -4.67 -6.03
CA LEU A 30 -13.03 -5.14 -7.43
C LEU A 30 -13.85 -6.43 -7.58
N ASP A 31 -14.34 -7.01 -6.48
CA ASP A 31 -15.04 -8.30 -6.45
C ASP A 31 -14.24 -9.42 -7.15
N THR A 32 -12.92 -9.40 -6.94
CA THR A 32 -11.97 -10.34 -7.55
C THR A 32 -11.13 -11.05 -6.48
N ASP A 33 -10.37 -12.07 -6.89
CA ASP A 33 -9.45 -12.76 -5.99
C ASP A 33 -8.15 -11.96 -5.84
N ILE A 34 -7.60 -11.94 -4.64
CA ILE A 34 -6.31 -11.31 -4.31
C ILE A 34 -5.19 -11.89 -5.18
N ALA A 35 -5.27 -13.17 -5.53
CA ALA A 35 -4.32 -13.84 -6.43
C ALA A 35 -4.49 -13.48 -7.91
N SER A 36 -5.60 -12.83 -8.28
CA SER A 36 -5.83 -12.35 -9.65
C SER A 36 -5.34 -10.93 -9.87
N LEU A 37 -4.99 -10.20 -8.80
CA LEU A 37 -4.41 -8.88 -8.89
C LEU A 37 -2.94 -8.98 -9.27
N ASP A 38 -2.56 -8.23 -10.29
CA ASP A 38 -1.16 -8.05 -10.64
C ASP A 38 -0.56 -6.90 -9.82
N GLU A 39 0.59 -7.17 -9.20
CA GLU A 39 1.24 -6.25 -8.26
C GLU A 39 2.07 -5.20 -8.97
N ASP A 40 2.57 -5.58 -10.15
CA ASP A 40 3.44 -4.76 -11.01
C ASP A 40 2.64 -3.94 -12.02
N GLU A 41 1.34 -4.21 -12.18
CA GLU A 41 0.44 -3.47 -13.07
C GLU A 41 -0.38 -2.45 -12.30
N GLU A 42 -0.73 -1.36 -12.99
CA GLU A 42 -1.57 -0.31 -12.43
C GLU A 42 -2.94 -0.86 -12.04
N LEU A 43 -3.29 -0.71 -10.77
CA LEU A 43 -4.59 -1.17 -10.28
C LEU A 43 -5.74 -0.45 -11.01
N MET A 44 -5.52 0.78 -11.49
CA MET A 44 -6.51 1.50 -12.29
C MET A 44 -6.84 0.79 -13.61
N ASP A 45 -5.85 0.22 -14.28
CA ASP A 45 -6.05 -0.57 -15.49
C ASP A 45 -6.75 -1.90 -15.20
N GLN A 46 -6.60 -2.42 -13.99
CA GLN A 46 -7.31 -3.61 -13.48
C GLN A 46 -8.76 -3.31 -13.01
N GLY A 47 -9.17 -2.03 -12.96
CA GLY A 47 -10.52 -1.60 -12.63
C GLY A 47 -10.66 -0.78 -11.34
N LEU A 48 -9.56 -0.41 -10.69
CA LEU A 48 -9.57 0.49 -9.54
C LEU A 48 -9.97 1.90 -9.99
N ASP A 49 -10.96 2.48 -9.32
CA ASP A 49 -11.40 3.84 -9.61
C ASP A 49 -10.73 4.85 -8.66
N SER A 50 -10.70 6.12 -9.06
CA SER A 50 -10.19 7.22 -8.23
C SER A 50 -10.89 7.33 -6.88
N VAL A 51 -12.19 7.02 -6.81
CA VAL A 51 -12.97 6.99 -5.55
C VAL A 51 -12.44 5.90 -4.62
N ARG A 52 -12.16 4.71 -5.15
CA ARG A 52 -11.60 3.59 -4.38
C ARG A 52 -10.18 3.89 -3.93
N LEU A 53 -9.39 4.57 -4.77
CA LEU A 53 -8.04 5.00 -4.40
C LEU A 53 -8.06 5.95 -3.19
N VAL A 54 -9.04 6.86 -3.10
CA VAL A 54 -9.20 7.72 -1.90
C VAL A 54 -9.48 6.90 -0.63
N GLU A 55 -10.20 5.77 -0.72
CA GLU A 55 -10.35 4.85 0.42
C GLU A 55 -9.01 4.23 0.82
N ILE A 56 -8.20 3.81 -0.16
CA ILE A 56 -6.87 3.24 0.09
C ILE A 56 -5.94 4.27 0.73
N VAL A 57 -5.88 5.50 0.20
CA VAL A 57 -5.11 6.60 0.79
C VAL A 57 -5.49 6.82 2.25
N SER A 58 -6.79 6.75 2.56
CA SER A 58 -7.29 6.92 3.93
C SER A 58 -6.84 5.78 4.86
N LEU A 59 -6.80 4.55 4.34
CA LEU A 59 -6.31 3.37 5.07
C LEU A 59 -4.80 3.48 5.37
N VAL A 60 -4.01 3.82 4.34
CA VAL A 60 -2.56 4.04 4.47
C VAL A 60 -2.26 5.10 5.54
N ARG A 61 -2.99 6.22 5.51
CA ARG A 61 -2.87 7.28 6.52
C ARG A 61 -3.29 6.86 7.91
N ALA A 62 -4.28 5.98 8.03
CA ALA A 62 -4.72 5.46 9.32
C ALA A 62 -3.64 4.61 10.00
N GLU A 63 -2.77 3.96 9.23
CA GLU A 63 -1.61 3.21 9.75
C GLU A 63 -0.41 4.13 10.07
N GLY A 64 -0.50 5.44 9.78
CA GLY A 64 0.52 6.43 10.16
C GLY A 64 1.45 6.88 9.04
N PHE A 65 1.28 6.36 7.82
CA PHE A 65 2.08 6.75 6.65
C PHE A 65 1.55 8.04 6.01
N GLN A 66 2.45 8.97 5.70
CA GLN A 66 2.10 10.27 5.10
C GLN A 66 2.03 10.20 3.57
N ALA A 67 1.30 9.23 3.01
CA ALA A 67 1.06 9.16 1.57
C ALA A 67 -0.15 10.02 1.17
N ASP A 68 -0.04 10.80 0.10
CA ASP A 68 -1.14 11.52 -0.52
C ASP A 68 -1.77 10.73 -1.68
N PHE A 69 -2.95 11.19 -2.12
CA PHE A 69 -3.57 10.67 -3.33
C PHE A 69 -2.65 10.82 -4.55
N ALA A 70 -1.96 11.97 -4.68
CA ALA A 70 -1.08 12.21 -5.82
C ALA A 70 0.06 11.18 -5.87
N ASP A 71 0.63 10.84 -4.72
CA ASP A 71 1.69 9.84 -4.60
C ASP A 71 1.22 8.46 -5.04
N LEU A 72 0.06 8.02 -4.54
CA LEU A 72 -0.52 6.71 -4.85
C LEU A 72 -1.16 6.66 -6.26
N ALA A 73 -1.50 7.80 -6.84
CA ALA A 73 -2.07 7.90 -8.18
C ALA A 73 -1.02 8.07 -9.28
N GLU A 74 0.20 8.51 -8.94
CA GLU A 74 1.31 8.59 -9.90
C GLU A 74 1.70 7.21 -10.40
N ASP A 75 1.78 6.26 -9.48
CA ASP A 75 2.11 4.87 -9.77
C ASP A 75 1.17 3.98 -8.97
N SER A 76 0.06 3.56 -9.59
CA SER A 76 -1.04 2.86 -8.90
C SER A 76 -0.82 1.36 -8.72
N SER A 77 0.43 0.91 -8.85
CA SER A 77 0.87 -0.48 -8.67
C SER A 77 1.18 -0.77 -7.19
N LEU A 78 0.92 -2.01 -6.75
CA LEU A 78 1.23 -2.42 -5.38
C LEU A 78 2.74 -2.43 -5.12
N SER A 79 3.53 -2.78 -6.13
CA SER A 79 4.99 -2.74 -6.10
C SER A 79 5.51 -1.34 -5.82
N ALA A 80 5.02 -0.31 -6.55
CA ALA A 80 5.44 1.07 -6.33
C ALA A 80 4.98 1.60 -4.97
N TRP A 81 3.76 1.27 -4.54
CA TRP A 81 3.27 1.67 -3.22
C TRP A 81 4.14 1.12 -2.09
N ARG A 82 4.64 -0.12 -2.22
CA ARG A 82 5.53 -0.72 -1.23
C ARG A 82 6.84 0.06 -1.12
N GLU A 83 7.45 0.39 -2.24
CA GLU A 83 8.68 1.18 -2.27
C GLU A 83 8.46 2.59 -1.70
N LEU A 84 7.37 3.24 -2.09
CA LEU A 84 6.99 4.56 -1.59
C LEU A 84 6.80 4.58 -0.08
N LEU A 85 6.08 3.60 0.47
CA LEU A 85 5.83 3.49 1.91
C LEU A 85 7.11 3.14 2.69
N ALA A 86 8.00 2.35 2.11
CA ALA A 86 9.30 2.06 2.71
C ALA A 86 10.20 3.30 2.77
N ASP A 87 10.16 4.16 1.75
CA ASP A 87 10.86 5.44 1.73
C ASP A 87 10.28 6.42 2.76
N LEU A 88 8.95 6.50 2.87
CA LEU A 88 8.26 7.35 3.86
C LEU A 88 8.52 6.95 5.32
N ALA A 89 8.88 5.69 5.56
CA ALA A 89 9.12 5.17 6.90
C ALA A 89 10.62 5.06 7.27
N SER A 90 11.51 5.50 6.38
CA SER A 90 12.95 5.68 6.61
C SER A 90 13.24 6.95 7.40
#